data_AF-A0A9D4W409-F1
#
_entry.id   AF-A0A9D4W409-F1
#
_cell.length_a   1.000
_cell.length_b   1.000
_cell.length_c   1.000
_cell.angle_alpha   90.00
_cell.angle_beta   90.00
_cell.angle_gamma   90.00
#
_symmetry.space_group_name_H-M   'P 1'
#
loop_
_entity.id
_entity.type
_entity.pdbx_description
1 polymer ?
#
loop_
_entity_poly.entity_id
_entity_poly.type
_entity_poly.pdbx_seq_one_letter_code
_entity_poly.pdbx_strand_id
1 'polypeptide(L)'
;MRRPGLKDDVAYSFFDPDISVLKDMIALIAPDHVGLFREMYGGILKVVFRLMDRDRSAIHTLLQFYDPELRCFVFPNYVLGPMMEDYADTLGIQIRDQVPFYATKEEPDIGGISRAFYLSPEVVKGNLKEKGKLPGFHLSFLEAKAKEQAELGNWRAVCALIAAGIHGIILFPNQKNFVDINAIRLFVRGNPIPTLIGDVYYSVHNRNEKRRGGLIRCCAQLLFKWFMGYLPSKGAFVLLGQNVNWATKLMGLRAKDIDWTHGSGVGQDFICSCRGFPNVPLIGVQGCINYNPTLLKRQMGFALELPPYKSDVQESVYFPVEGNQARVKQIAEAWRSIQRKGKASWGKANNRSFPPFDDWLSKRVELTCLPFPMIDPWYPLIEEIPSTVSMNEFLEMKRERDQLLAEKTELEMSVARVQRVNQELKGKMEDQDKRHALEAKRFEMDTAYYGKISQALASSNREHDITKERLARASKVIEDEKRRQILVKGQRDDRVRVLIAEWEAKLRITAERDHYMAERDHYFRQMKIHQKEVGRLQQENTELRFAAEFARMEDEIGPSVGPSFS
;
A
#
# COMPACT_ATOMS: atom_id res chain seq x y z
N MET A 1 46.70 7.04 45.44
CA MET A 1 45.89 8.24 45.77
C MET A 1 44.72 8.29 44.79
N ARG A 2 43.47 8.43 45.27
CA ARG A 2 42.31 8.67 44.38
C ARG A 2 42.49 10.02 43.69
N ARG A 3 42.29 10.08 42.38
CA ARG A 3 42.39 11.31 41.59
C ARG A 3 41.03 12.01 41.63
N PRO A 4 40.91 13.24 42.16
CA PRO A 4 39.63 13.94 42.20
C PRO A 4 39.06 14.10 40.78
N GLY A 5 37.80 13.72 40.58
CA GLY A 5 37.10 13.85 39.29
C GLY A 5 37.53 12.86 38.19
N LEU A 6 38.30 11.81 38.51
CA LEU A 6 38.68 10.76 37.57
C LEU A 6 38.35 9.36 38.11
N LYS A 7 38.12 8.40 37.21
CA LYS A 7 38.01 6.98 37.59
C LYS A 7 39.35 6.46 38.16
N ASP A 8 39.25 5.59 39.16
CA ASP A 8 40.40 4.86 39.73
C ASP A 8 41.04 3.98 38.67
N ASP A 9 42.35 4.10 38.43
CA ASP A 9 43.06 3.29 37.43
C ASP A 9 43.12 1.81 37.85
N VAL A 10 43.05 0.92 36.86
CA VAL A 10 42.94 -0.53 37.07
C VAL A 10 43.93 -1.27 36.18
N ALA A 11 44.69 -2.21 36.74
CA ALA A 11 45.60 -3.03 35.95
C ALA A 11 44.85 -4.20 35.27
N TYR A 12 45.04 -4.34 33.96
CA TYR A 12 44.55 -5.47 33.18
C TYR A 12 45.70 -6.30 32.61
N SER A 13 45.48 -7.61 32.51
CA SER A 13 46.38 -8.52 31.79
C SER A 13 45.61 -9.32 30.74
N PHE A 14 46.33 -9.84 29.76
CA PHE A 14 45.78 -10.61 28.65
C PHE A 14 46.56 -11.91 28.51
N PHE A 15 45.97 -12.91 27.86
CA PHE A 15 46.72 -14.08 27.42
C PHE A 15 47.76 -13.66 26.39
N ASP A 16 49.02 -14.06 26.59
CA ASP A 16 50.12 -13.93 25.64
C ASP A 16 50.49 -15.33 25.12
N PRO A 17 49.71 -15.90 24.19
CA PRO A 17 49.99 -17.23 23.66
C PRO A 17 51.29 -17.22 22.87
N ASP A 18 52.07 -18.29 23.01
CA ASP A 18 53.18 -18.54 22.10
C ASP A 18 52.62 -18.96 20.74
N ILE A 19 52.92 -18.16 19.71
CA ILE A 19 52.41 -18.37 18.35
C ILE A 19 53.44 -19.03 17.44
N SER A 20 54.63 -19.38 17.93
CA SER A 20 55.68 -20.03 17.13
C SER A 20 55.17 -21.31 16.46
N VAL A 21 54.62 -22.23 17.25
CA VAL A 21 54.03 -23.48 16.75
C VAL A 21 52.93 -23.22 15.72
N LEU A 22 52.05 -22.25 15.96
CA LEU A 22 51.01 -21.90 14.98
C LEU A 22 51.60 -21.35 13.68
N LYS A 23 52.65 -20.53 13.75
CA LYS A 23 53.34 -20.02 12.56
C LYS A 23 53.98 -21.15 11.76
N ASP A 24 54.62 -22.10 12.44
CA ASP A 24 55.24 -23.26 11.80
C ASP A 24 54.17 -24.15 11.13
N MET A 25 53.03 -24.35 11.78
CA MET A 25 51.90 -25.06 11.16
C MET A 25 51.33 -24.29 9.96
N ILE A 26 51.17 -22.96 10.06
CA ILE A 26 50.66 -22.12 8.96
C ILE A 26 51.61 -22.15 7.75
N ALA A 27 52.93 -22.24 7.99
CA ALA A 27 53.92 -22.35 6.93
C ALA A 27 53.79 -23.65 6.10
N LEU A 28 53.05 -24.66 6.59
CA LEU A 28 52.69 -25.85 5.81
C LEU A 28 51.69 -25.54 4.69
N ILE A 29 50.90 -24.46 4.82
CA ILE A 29 49.93 -24.06 3.80
C ILE A 29 50.68 -23.40 2.65
N ALA A 30 50.89 -24.15 1.57
CA ALA A 30 51.46 -23.61 0.35
C ALA A 30 50.55 -22.51 -0.26
N PRO A 31 51.10 -21.53 -1.01
CA PRO A 31 50.34 -20.38 -1.50
C PRO A 31 49.05 -20.70 -2.28
N ASP A 32 49.08 -21.80 -3.03
CA ASP A 32 47.95 -22.39 -3.77
C ASP A 32 46.81 -22.87 -2.85
N HIS A 33 47.10 -23.23 -1.60
CA HIS A 33 46.13 -23.75 -0.63
C HIS A 33 45.57 -22.68 0.33
N VAL A 34 46.06 -21.44 0.28
CA VAL A 34 45.52 -20.34 1.10
C VAL A 34 44.05 -20.04 0.75
N GLY A 35 43.67 -20.20 -0.52
CA GLY A 35 42.29 -20.07 -0.97
C GLY A 35 41.37 -21.09 -0.30
N LEU A 36 41.78 -22.36 -0.27
CA LEU A 36 41.06 -23.45 0.40
C LEU A 36 40.87 -23.16 1.89
N PHE A 37 41.93 -22.74 2.59
CA PHE A 37 41.83 -22.41 4.01
C PHE A 37 40.79 -21.29 4.24
N ARG A 38 40.86 -20.22 3.44
CA ARG A 38 39.96 -19.07 3.57
C ARG A 38 38.51 -19.45 3.28
N GLU A 39 38.26 -20.29 2.28
CA GLU A 39 36.92 -20.78 1.97
C GLU A 39 36.31 -21.59 3.12
N MET A 40 37.12 -22.44 3.76
CA MET A 40 36.64 -23.33 4.83
C MET A 40 36.51 -22.62 6.19
N TYR A 41 37.45 -21.74 6.54
CA TYR A 41 37.61 -21.22 7.90
C TYR A 41 37.65 -19.69 7.99
N GLY A 42 37.44 -19.00 6.87
CA GLY A 42 37.49 -17.54 6.79
C GLY A 42 38.91 -16.97 6.92
N GLY A 43 38.98 -15.68 7.21
CA GLY A 43 40.19 -14.90 7.40
C GLY A 43 40.86 -15.05 8.77
N ILE A 44 40.67 -16.15 9.51
CA ILE A 44 41.22 -16.31 10.87
C ILE A 44 42.76 -16.28 10.93
N LEU A 45 43.47 -16.53 9.82
CA LEU A 45 44.92 -16.32 9.74
C LEU A 45 45.31 -14.86 10.06
N LYS A 46 44.43 -13.89 9.78
CA LYS A 46 44.68 -12.46 10.02
C LYS A 46 44.84 -12.11 11.50
N VAL A 47 44.43 -12.98 12.43
CA VAL A 47 44.57 -12.74 13.89
C VAL A 47 45.74 -13.48 14.52
N VAL A 48 46.54 -14.22 13.74
CA VAL A 48 47.71 -14.95 14.23
C VAL A 48 48.93 -14.03 14.25
N PHE A 49 48.93 -13.11 15.22
CA PHE A 49 50.06 -12.23 15.49
C PHE A 49 50.25 -12.03 17.00
N ARG A 50 51.46 -11.63 17.38
CA ARG A 50 51.79 -11.33 18.77
C ARG A 50 51.49 -9.87 19.03
N LEU A 51 50.78 -9.60 20.12
CA LEU A 51 50.59 -8.23 20.60
C LEU A 51 51.89 -7.73 21.22
N MET A 52 52.38 -6.60 20.71
CA MET A 52 53.53 -5.91 21.30
C MET A 52 53.09 -5.14 22.56
N ASP A 53 54.04 -4.67 23.37
CA ASP A 53 53.72 -3.90 24.59
C ASP A 53 52.86 -2.68 24.31
N ARG A 54 53.10 -2.02 23.17
CA ARG A 54 52.30 -0.88 22.74
C ARG A 54 50.86 -1.29 22.38
N ASP A 55 50.65 -2.44 21.76
CA ASP A 55 49.31 -2.93 21.41
C ASP A 55 48.53 -3.30 22.67
N ARG A 56 49.20 -3.98 23.61
CA ARG A 56 48.66 -4.28 24.95
C ARG A 56 48.31 -3.02 25.71
N SER A 57 49.16 -2.00 25.66
CA SER A 57 48.89 -0.70 26.27
C SER A 57 47.68 0.00 25.64
N ALA A 58 47.44 -0.16 24.34
CA ALA A 58 46.28 0.39 23.65
C ALA A 58 44.98 -0.19 24.21
N ILE A 59 44.86 -1.53 24.21
CA ILE A 59 43.67 -2.20 24.73
C ILE A 59 43.55 -2.05 26.25
N HIS A 60 44.65 -2.01 27.01
CA HIS A 60 44.61 -1.70 28.44
C HIS A 60 43.99 -0.32 28.71
N THR A 61 44.38 0.68 27.91
CA THR A 61 43.85 2.04 28.03
C THR A 61 42.38 2.09 27.63
N LEU A 62 42.00 1.43 26.53
CA LEU A 62 40.60 1.28 26.10
C LEU A 62 39.72 0.75 27.25
N LEU A 63 40.16 -0.29 27.96
CA LEU A 63 39.39 -0.88 29.05
C LEU A 63 39.12 0.08 30.21
N GLN A 64 39.89 1.16 30.36
CA GLN A 64 39.61 2.19 31.36
C GLN A 64 38.35 3.01 31.05
N PHE A 65 37.97 3.11 29.77
CA PHE A 65 36.78 3.83 29.31
C PHE A 65 35.49 3.02 29.40
N TYR A 66 35.55 1.77 29.87
CA TYR A 66 34.36 0.93 29.95
C TYR A 66 33.34 1.50 30.95
N ASP A 67 32.09 1.56 30.53
CA ASP A 67 30.93 1.91 31.34
C ASP A 67 30.08 0.65 31.59
N PRO A 68 30.05 0.12 32.83
CA PRO A 68 29.30 -1.09 33.15
C PRO A 68 27.79 -1.01 32.92
N GLU A 69 27.16 0.17 33.07
CA GLU A 69 25.72 0.32 32.92
C GLU A 69 25.32 0.35 31.45
N LEU A 70 26.12 1.04 30.62
CA LEU A 70 25.88 1.13 29.18
C LEU A 70 26.41 -0.10 28.42
N ARG A 71 27.36 -0.83 29.02
CA ARG A 71 28.06 -1.98 28.42
C ARG A 71 28.71 -1.61 27.09
N CYS A 72 29.41 -0.49 27.07
CA CYS A 72 30.24 -0.01 25.97
C CYS A 72 31.40 0.85 26.52
N PHE A 73 32.27 1.32 25.64
CA PHE A 73 33.34 2.26 25.96
C PHE A 73 32.85 3.69 25.74
N VAL A 74 32.90 4.51 26.79
CA VAL A 74 32.44 5.90 26.79
C VAL A 74 33.65 6.82 26.74
N PHE A 75 33.76 7.55 25.64
CA PHE A 75 34.77 8.59 25.40
C PHE A 75 34.14 9.99 25.63
N PRO A 76 34.92 11.08 25.59
CA PRO A 76 34.41 12.42 25.96
C PRO A 76 33.11 12.84 25.24
N ASN A 77 32.97 12.53 23.95
CA ASN A 77 31.80 12.91 23.15
C ASN A 77 31.35 11.83 22.14
N TYR A 78 31.76 10.58 22.34
CA TYR A 78 31.30 9.45 21.54
C TYR A 78 31.35 8.15 22.34
N VAL A 79 30.71 7.12 21.82
CA VAL A 79 30.74 5.77 22.37
C VAL A 79 31.22 4.78 21.30
N LEU A 80 31.93 3.74 21.72
CA LEU A 80 32.32 2.61 20.87
C LEU A 80 32.11 1.29 21.61
N GLY A 81 31.89 0.22 20.87
CA GLY A 81 31.82 -1.14 21.40
C GLY A 81 32.08 -2.19 20.32
N PRO A 82 32.65 -3.35 20.69
CA PRO A 82 32.83 -4.47 19.76
C PRO A 82 31.48 -4.93 19.19
N MET A 83 31.33 -4.89 17.87
CA MET A 83 30.14 -5.38 17.18
C MET A 83 30.36 -6.82 16.67
N MET A 84 29.30 -7.63 16.64
CA MET A 84 29.37 -8.93 15.98
C MET A 84 29.68 -8.78 14.50
N GLU A 85 29.10 -7.77 13.86
CA GLU A 85 29.28 -7.45 12.44
C GLU A 85 30.74 -7.09 12.12
N ASP A 86 31.41 -6.31 12.99
CA ASP A 86 32.84 -5.99 12.83
C ASP A 86 33.72 -7.25 12.94
N TYR A 87 33.43 -8.14 13.89
CA TYR A 87 34.19 -9.38 14.07
C TYR A 87 33.93 -10.35 12.91
N ALA A 88 32.69 -10.43 12.44
CA ALA A 88 32.30 -11.24 11.29
C ALA A 88 33.03 -10.79 10.02
N ASP A 89 33.08 -9.48 9.77
CA ASP A 89 33.81 -8.90 8.64
C ASP A 89 35.32 -9.16 8.75
N THR A 90 35.91 -8.85 9.91
CA THR A 90 37.35 -9.03 10.16
C THR A 90 37.78 -10.48 9.91
N LEU A 91 36.99 -11.44 10.41
CA LEU A 91 37.26 -12.87 10.29
C LEU A 91 36.72 -13.46 8.99
N GLY A 92 35.92 -12.75 8.19
CA GLY A 92 35.25 -13.31 7.02
C GLY A 92 34.35 -14.52 7.36
N ILE A 93 33.70 -14.50 8.53
CA ILE A 93 32.82 -15.57 9.00
C ILE A 93 31.42 -14.99 9.19
N GLN A 94 30.43 -15.53 8.49
CA GLN A 94 29.04 -15.10 8.61
C GLN A 94 28.47 -15.43 9.99
N ILE A 95 27.70 -14.50 10.53
CA ILE A 95 26.89 -14.72 11.74
C ILE A 95 25.69 -15.57 11.32
N ARG A 96 25.66 -16.83 11.75
CA ARG A 96 24.56 -17.74 11.42
C ARG A 96 23.38 -17.50 12.36
N ASP A 97 22.16 -17.67 11.84
CA ASP A 97 20.91 -17.70 12.62
C ASP A 97 20.78 -19.04 13.38
N GLN A 98 21.80 -19.32 14.20
CA GLN A 98 21.93 -20.50 15.03
C GLN A 98 22.19 -20.04 16.46
N VAL A 99 21.80 -20.85 17.44
CA VAL A 99 22.06 -20.59 18.86
C VAL A 99 23.57 -20.43 19.10
N PRO A 100 24.04 -19.26 19.59
CA PRO A 100 25.43 -19.08 19.96
C PRO A 100 25.74 -19.65 21.34
N PHE A 101 26.83 -20.42 21.42
CA PHE A 101 27.32 -21.13 22.61
C PHE A 101 26.24 -21.91 23.42
N TYR A 102 26.61 -22.70 24.42
CA TYR A 102 25.87 -23.93 24.76
C TYR A 102 24.68 -23.80 25.71
N ALA A 103 23.48 -23.66 25.16
CA ALA A 103 22.27 -24.14 25.86
C ALA A 103 21.97 -25.62 25.67
N THR A 104 22.52 -26.25 24.63
CA THR A 104 22.32 -27.68 24.35
C THR A 104 23.53 -28.48 24.83
N LYS A 105 23.29 -29.65 25.42
CA LYS A 105 24.31 -30.51 26.07
C LYS A 105 25.25 -31.25 25.11
N GLU A 106 25.13 -31.10 23.80
CA GLU A 106 25.88 -31.94 22.85
C GLU A 106 27.27 -31.39 22.61
N GLU A 107 28.21 -31.79 23.47
CA GLU A 107 29.63 -31.84 23.12
C GLU A 107 29.82 -32.65 21.84
N PRO A 108 30.78 -32.28 20.97
CA PRO A 108 31.03 -33.07 19.78
C PRO A 108 31.54 -34.42 20.30
N ASP A 109 30.82 -35.49 19.96
CA ASP A 109 31.29 -36.82 20.25
C ASP A 109 32.61 -37.09 19.51
N ILE A 110 33.27 -38.19 19.84
CA ILE A 110 34.53 -38.57 19.19
C ILE A 110 34.37 -38.63 17.66
N GLY A 111 33.21 -39.07 17.16
CA GLY A 111 32.89 -39.07 15.74
C GLY A 111 32.82 -37.67 15.12
N GLY A 112 32.21 -36.71 15.82
CA GLY A 112 32.15 -35.31 15.42
C GLY A 112 33.53 -34.65 15.36
N ILE A 113 34.36 -34.87 16.39
CA ILE A 113 35.74 -34.37 16.40
C ILE A 113 36.57 -35.03 15.28
N SER A 114 36.45 -36.36 15.11
CA SER A 114 37.10 -37.12 14.06
C SER A 114 36.80 -36.58 12.67
N ARG A 115 35.52 -36.35 12.34
CA ARG A 115 35.11 -35.75 11.06
C ARG A 115 35.67 -34.34 10.88
N ALA A 116 35.64 -33.52 11.93
CA ALA A 116 36.10 -32.15 11.83
C ALA A 116 37.62 -32.04 11.68
N PHE A 117 38.39 -32.93 12.32
CA PHE A 117 39.85 -32.94 12.27
C PHE A 117 40.41 -33.79 11.11
N TYR A 118 39.56 -34.56 10.43
CA TYR A 118 39.96 -35.56 9.43
C TYR A 118 40.95 -36.60 10.01
N LEU A 119 40.75 -36.99 11.26
CA LEU A 119 41.53 -38.02 11.97
C LEU A 119 40.64 -39.21 12.30
N SER A 120 41.21 -40.41 12.46
CA SER A 120 40.43 -41.58 12.85
C SER A 120 39.87 -41.42 14.29
N PRO A 121 38.71 -42.00 14.61
CA PRO A 121 38.15 -41.98 15.96
C PRO A 121 39.12 -42.53 17.03
N GLU A 122 39.93 -43.52 16.69
CA GLU A 122 40.93 -44.14 17.58
C GLU A 122 42.06 -43.14 17.91
N VAL A 123 42.54 -42.41 16.90
CA VAL A 123 43.57 -41.36 17.09
C VAL A 123 43.02 -40.24 17.97
N VAL A 124 41.79 -39.78 17.72
CA VAL A 124 41.13 -38.76 18.53
C VAL A 124 40.98 -39.23 19.98
N LYS A 125 40.41 -40.42 20.18
CA LYS A 125 40.15 -40.98 21.52
C LYS A 125 41.44 -41.21 22.31
N GLY A 126 42.49 -41.74 21.68
CA GLY A 126 43.76 -42.04 22.36
C GLY A 126 44.54 -40.79 22.79
N ASN A 127 44.34 -39.67 22.09
CA ASN A 127 45.08 -38.42 22.29
C ASN A 127 44.27 -37.31 22.95
N LEU A 128 42.98 -37.53 23.22
CA LEU A 128 42.19 -36.62 24.04
C LEU A 128 42.71 -36.70 25.49
N LYS A 129 43.33 -35.62 25.96
CA LYS A 129 43.91 -35.53 27.31
C LYS A 129 43.18 -34.48 28.12
N GLU A 130 43.17 -34.63 29.44
CA GLU A 130 42.68 -33.59 30.34
C GLU A 130 43.82 -32.67 30.75
N LYS A 131 43.56 -31.35 30.69
CA LYS A 131 44.46 -30.33 31.26
C LYS A 131 43.62 -29.32 32.02
N GLY A 132 43.82 -29.24 33.34
CA GLY A 132 42.91 -28.53 34.22
C GLY A 132 41.63 -29.33 34.43
N LYS A 133 40.47 -28.76 34.08
CA LYS A 133 39.14 -29.41 34.21
C LYS A 133 38.49 -29.77 32.86
N LEU A 134 39.19 -29.54 31.75
CA LEU A 134 38.62 -29.72 30.41
C LEU A 134 39.48 -30.69 29.59
N PRO A 135 38.84 -31.63 28.86
CA PRO A 135 39.54 -32.45 27.88
C PRO A 135 39.90 -31.62 26.63
N GLY A 136 40.87 -32.09 25.87
CA GLY A 136 41.33 -31.42 24.65
C GLY A 136 42.62 -32.00 24.11
N PHE A 137 43.30 -31.23 23.27
CA PHE A 137 44.55 -31.61 22.61
C PHE A 137 45.66 -30.61 22.90
N HIS A 138 46.86 -31.12 23.17
CA HIS A 138 48.04 -30.28 23.17
C HIS A 138 48.34 -29.78 21.76
N LEU A 139 48.81 -28.54 21.63
CA LEU A 139 49.05 -27.94 20.31
C LEU A 139 50.11 -28.72 19.51
N SER A 140 51.14 -29.24 20.16
CA SER A 140 52.17 -30.06 19.50
C SER A 140 51.63 -31.37 18.91
N PHE A 141 50.53 -31.91 19.45
CA PHE A 141 49.86 -33.06 18.85
C PHE A 141 49.18 -32.66 17.53
N LEU A 142 48.49 -31.51 17.51
CA LEU A 142 47.88 -30.98 16.29
C LEU A 142 48.94 -30.63 15.24
N GLU A 143 50.07 -30.08 15.66
CA GLU A 143 51.22 -29.80 14.80
C GLU A 143 51.79 -31.07 14.17
N ALA A 144 52.06 -32.10 14.97
CA ALA A 144 52.57 -33.38 14.46
C ALA A 144 51.60 -34.00 13.44
N LYS A 145 50.29 -33.98 13.73
CA LYS A 145 49.28 -34.46 12.79
C LYS A 145 49.15 -33.59 11.54
N ALA A 146 49.31 -32.28 11.65
CA ALA A 146 49.31 -31.42 10.46
C ALA A 146 50.50 -31.73 9.54
N LYS A 147 51.69 -31.99 10.10
CA LYS A 147 52.88 -32.41 9.34
C LYS A 147 52.66 -33.76 8.63
N GLU A 148 52.18 -34.77 9.35
CA GLU A 148 51.84 -36.08 8.76
C GLU A 148 50.82 -35.95 7.62
N GLN A 149 49.77 -35.13 7.79
CA GLN A 149 48.74 -34.96 6.75
C GLN A 149 49.26 -34.16 5.54
N ALA A 150 50.22 -33.25 5.74
CA ALA A 150 50.87 -32.53 4.66
C ALA A 150 51.71 -33.47 3.79
N GLU A 151 52.44 -34.41 4.39
CA GLU A 151 53.20 -35.46 3.66
C GLU A 151 52.29 -36.35 2.81
N LEU A 152 51.06 -36.59 3.28
CA LEU A 152 50.03 -37.35 2.56
C LEU A 152 49.25 -36.52 1.52
N GLY A 153 49.53 -35.21 1.41
CA GLY A 153 48.80 -34.30 0.53
C GLY A 153 47.34 -34.04 0.94
N ASN A 154 46.95 -34.35 2.18
CA ASN A 154 45.59 -34.15 2.68
C ASN A 154 45.39 -32.71 3.21
N TRP A 155 45.31 -31.76 2.30
CA TRP A 155 45.26 -30.34 2.65
C TRP A 155 44.01 -29.92 3.43
N ARG A 156 42.89 -30.65 3.32
CA ARG A 156 41.69 -30.40 4.14
C ARG A 156 41.98 -30.68 5.62
N ALA A 157 42.67 -31.78 5.92
CA ALA A 157 43.08 -32.12 7.28
C ALA A 157 44.10 -31.12 7.83
N VAL A 158 45.09 -30.74 7.03
CA VAL A 158 46.08 -29.70 7.41
C VAL A 158 45.39 -28.40 7.79
N CYS A 159 44.51 -27.89 6.93
CA CYS A 159 43.76 -26.66 7.21
C CYS A 159 42.88 -26.79 8.47
N ALA A 160 42.22 -27.94 8.66
CA ALA A 160 41.38 -28.19 9.83
C ALA A 160 42.17 -28.15 11.15
N LEU A 161 43.32 -28.82 11.21
CA LEU A 161 44.16 -28.89 12.41
C LEU A 161 44.74 -27.50 12.76
N ILE A 162 45.14 -26.73 11.75
CA ILE A 162 45.58 -25.33 11.92
C ILE A 162 44.45 -24.46 12.45
N ALA A 163 43.26 -24.55 11.84
CA ALA A 163 42.11 -23.77 12.26
C ALA A 163 41.67 -24.13 13.69
N ALA A 164 41.66 -25.41 14.06
CA ALA A 164 41.41 -25.85 15.43
C ALA A 164 42.44 -25.30 16.42
N GLY A 165 43.73 -25.28 16.04
CA GLY A 165 44.81 -24.63 16.78
C GLY A 165 44.54 -23.15 17.02
N ILE A 166 44.20 -22.40 15.98
CA ILE A 166 43.88 -20.96 16.07
C ILE A 166 42.66 -20.73 16.98
N HIS A 167 41.64 -21.59 16.89
CA HIS A 167 40.46 -21.53 17.75
C HIS A 167 40.81 -21.64 19.24
N GLY A 168 41.62 -22.64 19.64
CA GLY A 168 41.94 -22.84 21.06
C GLY A 168 43.03 -21.94 21.63
N ILE A 169 43.94 -21.45 20.79
CA ILE A 169 45.11 -20.69 21.24
C ILE A 169 44.89 -19.18 21.13
N ILE A 170 44.14 -18.72 20.12
CA ILE A 170 43.97 -17.29 19.83
C ILE A 170 42.52 -16.83 20.08
N LEU A 171 41.53 -17.54 19.53
CA LEU A 171 40.14 -17.09 19.58
C LEU A 171 39.51 -17.33 20.97
N PHE A 172 39.74 -18.49 21.57
CA PHE A 172 39.21 -18.91 22.86
C PHE A 172 40.33 -19.37 23.81
N PRO A 173 41.30 -18.50 24.14
CA PRO A 173 42.44 -18.88 24.95
C PRO A 173 42.02 -19.24 26.37
N ASN A 174 42.51 -20.38 26.85
CA ASN A 174 42.25 -20.85 28.22
C ASN A 174 43.49 -21.39 28.92
N GLN A 175 44.18 -22.34 28.29
CA GLN A 175 45.37 -23.00 28.82
C GLN A 175 46.52 -22.89 27.83
N LYS A 176 47.75 -22.68 28.33
CA LYS A 176 48.94 -22.55 27.47
C LYS A 176 49.12 -23.80 26.60
N ASN A 177 49.28 -23.59 25.29
CA ASN A 177 49.52 -24.61 24.26
C ASN A 177 48.49 -25.75 24.25
N PHE A 178 47.23 -25.46 24.58
CA PHE A 178 46.21 -26.49 24.69
C PHE A 178 44.87 -26.01 24.11
N VAL A 179 44.31 -26.82 23.21
CA VAL A 179 43.02 -26.60 22.56
C VAL A 179 41.98 -27.43 23.31
N ASP A 180 41.21 -26.78 24.18
CA ASP A 180 40.20 -27.45 25.00
C ASP A 180 38.88 -27.73 24.25
N ILE A 181 38.03 -28.55 24.85
CA ILE A 181 36.76 -28.98 24.27
C ILE A 181 35.81 -27.84 23.93
N ASN A 182 35.85 -26.71 24.65
CA ASN A 182 34.99 -25.56 24.32
C ASN A 182 35.42 -24.94 23.00
N ALA A 183 36.72 -24.75 22.81
CA ALA A 183 37.28 -24.26 21.54
C ALA A 183 37.04 -25.23 20.39
N ILE A 184 37.25 -26.54 20.61
CA ILE A 184 36.98 -27.59 19.60
C ILE A 184 35.52 -27.54 19.18
N ARG A 185 34.60 -27.42 20.13
CA ARG A 185 33.18 -27.43 19.85
C ARG A 185 32.71 -26.15 19.13
N LEU A 186 33.33 -25.01 19.42
CA LEU A 186 33.12 -23.77 18.65
C LEU A 186 33.66 -23.87 17.22
N PHE A 187 34.81 -24.53 17.05
CA PHE A 187 35.37 -24.87 15.75
C PHE A 187 34.42 -25.76 14.94
N VAL A 188 33.95 -26.88 15.52
CA VAL A 188 33.02 -27.82 14.85
C VAL A 188 31.71 -27.13 14.43
N ARG A 189 31.17 -26.23 15.25
CA ARG A 189 29.92 -25.51 14.93
C ARG A 189 30.07 -24.46 13.83
N GLY A 190 31.24 -23.82 13.74
CA GLY A 190 31.50 -22.78 12.74
C GLY A 190 30.68 -21.49 12.90
N ASN A 191 30.19 -21.19 14.11
CA ASN A 191 29.54 -19.91 14.45
C ASN A 191 30.17 -19.24 15.69
N PRO A 192 31.48 -18.90 15.66
CA PRO A 192 32.20 -18.42 16.83
C PRO A 192 31.86 -16.96 17.21
N ILE A 193 31.36 -16.15 16.27
CA ILE A 193 31.26 -14.69 16.40
C ILE A 193 30.50 -14.24 17.64
N PRO A 194 29.27 -14.73 17.93
CA PRO A 194 28.56 -14.20 19.08
C PRO A 194 29.19 -14.65 20.41
N THR A 195 29.90 -15.79 20.42
CA THR A 195 30.64 -16.26 21.61
C THR A 195 31.88 -15.40 21.85
N LEU A 196 32.61 -15.02 20.79
CA LEU A 196 33.75 -14.11 20.88
C LEU A 196 33.34 -12.76 21.47
N ILE A 197 32.23 -12.19 21.00
CA ILE A 197 31.70 -10.94 21.53
C ILE A 197 31.22 -11.13 22.98
N GLY A 198 30.56 -12.25 23.28
CA GLY A 198 30.16 -12.63 24.63
C GLY A 198 31.33 -12.68 25.62
N ASP A 199 32.44 -13.31 25.25
CA ASP A 199 33.64 -13.41 26.09
C ASP A 199 34.30 -12.03 26.33
N VAL A 200 34.36 -11.19 25.30
CA VAL A 200 34.86 -9.82 25.43
C VAL A 200 34.00 -9.04 26.43
N TYR A 201 32.69 -8.96 26.19
CA TYR A 201 31.82 -8.17 27.06
C TYR A 201 31.74 -8.73 28.47
N TYR A 202 31.58 -10.05 28.63
CA TYR A 202 31.49 -10.67 29.94
C TYR A 202 32.79 -10.48 30.74
N SER A 203 33.95 -10.72 30.11
CA SER A 203 35.23 -10.58 30.81
C SER A 203 35.54 -9.11 31.12
N VAL A 204 35.27 -8.18 30.21
CA VAL A 204 35.50 -6.74 30.45
C VAL A 204 34.58 -6.23 31.54
N HIS A 205 33.29 -6.61 31.49
CA HIS A 205 32.31 -6.23 32.49
C HIS A 205 32.69 -6.74 33.88
N ASN A 206 32.97 -8.04 34.02
CA ASN A 206 33.36 -8.65 35.29
C ASN A 206 34.63 -8.01 35.90
N ARG A 207 35.56 -7.54 35.06
CA ARG A 207 36.83 -6.93 35.51
C ARG A 207 36.69 -5.44 35.81
N ASN A 208 35.73 -4.76 35.20
CA ASN A 208 35.40 -3.37 35.48
C ASN A 208 34.34 -3.19 36.56
N GLU A 209 33.52 -4.22 36.83
CA GLU A 209 32.59 -4.22 37.95
C GLU A 209 33.37 -4.02 39.25
N LYS A 210 33.10 -2.93 39.96
CA LYS A 210 33.85 -2.50 41.15
C LYS A 210 35.36 -2.31 40.90
N ARG A 211 35.79 -2.09 39.65
CA ARG A 211 37.18 -1.79 39.26
C ARG A 211 38.20 -2.84 39.75
N ARG A 212 37.84 -4.14 39.69
CA ARG A 212 38.67 -5.25 40.21
C ARG A 212 39.97 -5.49 39.43
N GLY A 213 39.96 -5.28 38.11
CA GLY A 213 41.09 -5.59 37.25
C GLY A 213 41.44 -7.07 37.15
N GLY A 214 42.61 -7.33 36.56
CA GLY A 214 43.17 -8.66 36.34
C GLY A 214 43.01 -9.18 34.91
N LEU A 215 43.03 -10.51 34.78
CA LEU A 215 43.05 -11.18 33.48
C LEU A 215 41.74 -11.01 32.71
N ILE A 216 41.85 -10.45 31.51
CA ILE A 216 40.80 -10.36 30.51
C ILE A 216 40.87 -11.62 29.64
N ARG A 217 39.81 -12.42 29.69
CA ARG A 217 39.73 -13.72 29.03
C ARG A 217 38.92 -13.61 27.75
N CYS A 218 39.53 -13.08 26.70
CA CYS A 218 38.97 -12.99 25.35
C CYS A 218 40.08 -13.09 24.29
N CYS A 219 39.71 -13.06 23.00
CA CYS A 219 40.67 -12.87 21.92
C CYS A 219 41.20 -11.42 21.91
N ALA A 220 42.37 -11.19 22.51
CA ALA A 220 42.95 -9.85 22.62
C ALA A 220 43.37 -9.28 21.25
N GLN A 221 43.83 -10.13 20.34
CA GLN A 221 44.21 -9.75 18.97
C GLN A 221 43.03 -9.19 18.18
N LEU A 222 41.85 -9.79 18.35
CA LEU A 222 40.64 -9.36 17.67
C LEU A 222 40.08 -8.07 18.30
N LEU A 223 40.11 -7.94 19.63
CA LEU A 223 39.76 -6.70 20.32
C LEU A 223 40.68 -5.55 19.89
N PHE A 224 41.99 -5.80 19.77
CA PHE A 224 42.95 -4.81 19.29
C PHE A 224 42.68 -4.42 17.83
N LYS A 225 42.47 -5.40 16.93
CA LYS A 225 42.16 -5.11 15.53
C LYS A 225 40.89 -4.28 15.36
N TRP A 226 39.83 -4.66 16.06
CA TRP A 226 38.58 -3.89 16.08
C TRP A 226 38.85 -2.46 16.55
N PHE A 227 39.53 -2.30 17.69
CA PHE A 227 39.77 -0.98 18.25
C PHE A 227 40.57 -0.09 17.31
N MET A 228 41.66 -0.61 16.76
CA MET A 228 42.51 0.12 15.82
C MET A 228 41.79 0.48 14.52
N GLY A 229 40.77 -0.28 14.13
CA GLY A 229 39.97 0.00 12.95
C GLY A 229 39.21 1.33 12.99
N TYR A 230 38.75 1.73 14.17
CA TYR A 230 38.00 2.98 14.36
C TYR A 230 38.89 4.21 14.61
N LEU A 231 40.20 4.02 14.82
CA LEU A 231 41.13 5.12 15.08
C LEU A 231 41.65 5.73 13.76
N PRO A 232 41.98 7.03 13.75
CA PRO A 232 42.46 7.68 12.53
C PRO A 232 43.68 6.96 11.93
N SER A 233 43.58 6.61 10.64
CA SER A 233 44.69 5.96 9.90
C SER A 233 45.67 6.97 9.28
N LYS A 234 45.40 8.27 9.41
CA LYS A 234 46.19 9.38 8.85
C LYS A 234 46.20 10.60 9.78
N GLY A 235 47.10 11.54 9.48
CA GLY A 235 47.18 12.84 10.17
C GLY A 235 47.85 12.78 11.54
N ALA A 236 47.56 13.78 12.39
CA ALA A 236 48.25 14.02 13.65
C ALA A 236 48.34 12.77 14.54
N PHE A 237 47.25 12.03 14.72
CA PHE A 237 47.20 10.82 15.56
C PHE A 237 48.27 9.77 15.21
N VAL A 238 48.52 9.56 13.92
CA VAL A 238 49.53 8.61 13.43
C VAL A 238 50.94 9.18 13.56
N LEU A 239 51.09 10.49 13.33
CA LEU A 239 52.37 11.20 13.46
C LEU A 239 52.81 11.40 14.92
N LEU A 240 51.90 11.26 15.89
CA LEU A 240 52.25 11.27 17.31
C LEU A 240 53.30 10.20 17.58
N GLY A 241 54.50 10.66 17.96
CA GLY A 241 55.67 9.83 18.21
C GLY A 241 55.40 8.67 19.18
N GLN A 242 56.28 7.68 19.18
CA GLN A 242 56.13 6.47 20.00
C GLN A 242 56.10 6.77 21.51
N ASN A 243 56.62 7.93 21.92
CA ASN A 243 56.68 8.36 23.33
C ASN A 243 55.34 8.86 23.88
N VAL A 244 54.35 9.16 23.02
CA VAL A 244 53.03 9.60 23.48
C VAL A 244 52.23 8.39 23.92
N ASN A 245 51.86 8.35 25.20
CA ASN A 245 51.09 7.26 25.78
C ASN A 245 49.65 7.22 25.22
N TRP A 246 49.02 6.05 25.28
CA TRP A 246 47.69 5.83 24.72
C TRP A 246 46.59 6.66 25.38
N ALA A 247 46.69 6.96 26.67
CA ALA A 247 45.70 7.81 27.34
C ALA A 247 45.66 9.20 26.70
N THR A 248 46.82 9.84 26.55
CA THR A 248 46.96 11.13 25.87
C THR A 248 46.48 11.03 24.42
N LYS A 249 46.85 9.97 23.69
CA LYS A 249 46.37 9.77 22.31
C LYS A 249 44.85 9.77 22.20
N LEU A 250 44.16 8.98 23.05
CA LEU A 250 42.70 8.83 22.98
C LEU A 250 41.95 10.06 23.50
N MET A 251 42.49 10.74 24.52
CA MET A 251 41.87 11.94 25.11
C MET A 251 41.83 13.14 24.15
N GLY A 252 42.74 13.20 23.17
CA GLY A 252 42.74 14.26 22.15
C GLY A 252 41.90 13.93 20.91
N LEU A 253 41.26 12.76 20.86
CA LEU A 253 40.31 12.41 19.79
C LEU A 253 38.90 12.87 20.12
N ARG A 254 38.18 13.34 19.11
CA ARG A 254 36.74 13.65 19.17
C ARG A 254 35.97 12.70 18.28
N ALA A 255 34.65 12.70 18.43
CA ALA A 255 33.73 11.95 17.59
C ALA A 255 34.01 12.08 16.08
N LYS A 256 34.36 13.28 15.58
CA LYS A 256 34.64 13.48 14.15
C LYS A 256 35.96 12.87 13.66
N ASP A 257 36.89 12.60 14.57
CA ASP A 257 38.20 12.06 14.26
C ASP A 257 38.15 10.50 14.17
N ILE A 258 37.01 9.89 14.53
CA ILE A 258 36.77 8.45 14.47
C ILE A 258 36.37 8.02 13.05
N ASP A 259 36.95 6.91 12.59
CA ASP A 259 36.55 6.29 11.32
C ASP A 259 35.26 5.48 11.49
N TRP A 260 34.13 6.17 11.39
CA TRP A 260 32.79 5.55 11.41
C TRP A 260 32.47 4.72 10.16
N THR A 261 33.38 4.67 9.17
CA THR A 261 33.22 3.92 7.92
C THR A 261 34.05 2.64 7.87
N HIS A 262 34.71 2.29 8.98
CA HIS A 262 35.62 1.15 9.05
C HIS A 262 34.98 -0.19 8.64
N GLY A 263 33.73 -0.43 9.04
CA GLY A 263 33.06 -1.71 8.80
C GLY A 263 32.43 -1.83 7.41
N SER A 264 32.60 -2.98 6.75
CA SER A 264 31.92 -3.29 5.47
C SER A 264 30.39 -3.35 5.57
N GLY A 265 29.86 -3.42 6.79
CA GLY A 265 28.43 -3.48 7.11
C GLY A 265 27.74 -2.11 7.32
N VAL A 266 28.42 -0.99 7.06
CA VAL A 266 27.84 0.35 7.24
C VAL A 266 26.57 0.52 6.39
N GLY A 267 25.47 0.92 7.05
CA GLY A 267 24.15 1.09 6.44
C GLY A 267 23.38 -0.22 6.21
N GLN A 268 23.91 -1.38 6.62
CA GLN A 268 23.22 -2.67 6.55
C GLN A 268 22.43 -2.96 7.82
N ASP A 269 21.47 -3.87 7.71
CA ASP A 269 20.70 -4.36 8.85
C ASP A 269 21.58 -5.22 9.77
N PHE A 270 21.56 -4.93 11.08
CA PHE A 270 22.36 -5.64 12.07
C PHE A 270 21.53 -6.14 13.24
N ILE A 271 22.08 -7.10 13.99
CA ILE A 271 21.35 -7.76 15.08
C ILE A 271 21.18 -6.79 16.24
N CYS A 272 19.92 -6.46 16.57
CA CYS A 272 19.62 -5.48 17.61
C CYS A 272 19.03 -6.10 18.89
N SER A 273 18.34 -7.23 18.77
CA SER A 273 17.68 -7.92 19.89
C SER A 273 17.33 -9.37 19.53
N CYS A 274 16.94 -10.14 20.55
CA CYS A 274 16.40 -11.49 20.39
C CYS A 274 15.04 -11.58 21.10
N ARG A 275 14.16 -12.48 20.65
CA ARG A 275 12.78 -12.61 21.17
C ARG A 275 12.70 -12.50 22.70
N GLY A 276 11.87 -11.58 23.18
CA GLY A 276 11.60 -11.39 24.62
C GLY A 276 12.71 -10.68 25.39
N PHE A 277 13.84 -10.35 24.75
CA PHE A 277 14.91 -9.55 25.35
C PHE A 277 14.94 -8.16 24.70
N PRO A 278 15.09 -7.07 25.48
CA PRO A 278 15.20 -5.71 24.94
C PRO A 278 16.49 -5.50 24.12
N ASN A 279 17.47 -6.39 24.30
CA ASN A 279 18.81 -6.33 23.73
C ASN A 279 19.24 -7.74 23.28
N VAL A 280 20.49 -7.88 22.81
CA VAL A 280 21.05 -9.17 22.40
C VAL A 280 21.66 -9.88 23.61
N PRO A 281 21.09 -10.99 24.10
CA PRO A 281 21.68 -11.77 25.19
C PRO A 281 22.81 -12.65 24.67
N LEU A 282 24.07 -12.33 24.96
CA LEU A 282 25.21 -13.14 24.51
C LEU A 282 25.53 -14.26 25.49
N ILE A 283 26.04 -15.37 24.95
CA ILE A 283 26.55 -16.49 25.73
C ILE A 283 28.03 -16.66 25.35
N GLY A 284 28.94 -16.32 26.26
CA GLY A 284 30.37 -16.60 26.16
C GLY A 284 30.75 -17.93 26.84
N VAL A 285 32.03 -18.29 26.78
CA VAL A 285 32.58 -19.48 27.43
C VAL A 285 32.46 -19.40 28.96
N GLN A 286 32.63 -18.21 29.52
CA GLN A 286 32.60 -18.02 30.98
C GLN A 286 31.23 -17.61 31.53
N GLY A 287 30.44 -16.90 30.74
CA GLY A 287 29.23 -16.27 31.25
C GLY A 287 28.36 -15.65 30.17
N CYS A 288 27.15 -15.30 30.57
CA CYS A 288 26.18 -14.62 29.74
C CYS A 288 26.16 -13.13 30.07
N ILE A 289 25.95 -12.29 29.06
CA ILE A 289 25.83 -10.83 29.22
C ILE A 289 24.92 -10.21 28.14
N ASN A 290 24.14 -9.18 28.46
CA ASN A 290 23.37 -8.44 27.45
C ASN A 290 24.22 -7.38 26.74
N TYR A 291 24.32 -7.48 25.43
CA TYR A 291 24.98 -6.52 24.55
C TYR A 291 23.97 -5.50 24.01
N ASN A 292 24.33 -4.21 24.03
CA ASN A 292 23.46 -3.10 23.61
C ASN A 292 23.93 -2.48 22.28
N PRO A 293 23.59 -3.08 21.13
CA PRO A 293 23.96 -2.57 19.82
C PRO A 293 23.22 -1.27 19.45
N THR A 294 22.13 -0.92 20.12
CA THR A 294 21.37 0.32 19.84
C THR A 294 22.19 1.56 20.17
N LEU A 295 23.04 1.51 21.21
CA LEU A 295 23.99 2.59 21.52
C LEU A 295 25.11 2.72 20.48
N LEU A 296 25.32 1.69 19.67
CA LEU A 296 26.42 1.57 18.71
C LEU A 296 25.95 1.72 17.26
N LYS A 297 24.70 2.14 17.05
CA LYS A 297 24.10 2.45 15.72
C LYS A 297 25.03 3.29 14.84
N ARG A 298 25.77 4.21 15.44
CA ARG A 298 26.72 5.08 14.75
C ARG A 298 27.85 4.31 14.06
N GLN A 299 28.38 3.26 14.69
CA GLN A 299 29.38 2.36 14.09
C GLN A 299 28.83 1.62 12.86
N MET A 300 27.51 1.39 12.83
CA MET A 300 26.82 0.75 11.71
C MET A 300 26.27 1.75 10.69
N GLY A 301 26.63 3.03 10.78
CA GLY A 301 26.21 4.05 9.82
C GLY A 301 24.81 4.60 10.06
N PHE A 302 24.25 4.50 11.27
CA PHE A 302 22.93 5.07 11.60
C PHE A 302 23.01 6.13 12.69
N ALA A 303 22.10 7.09 12.64
CA ALA A 303 22.18 8.28 13.46
C ALA A 303 21.85 8.00 14.93
N LEU A 304 22.50 8.75 15.82
CA LEU A 304 22.18 8.80 17.24
C LEU A 304 21.41 10.08 17.54
N GLU A 305 20.08 10.02 17.34
CA GLU A 305 19.19 11.17 17.54
C GLU A 305 18.86 11.45 19.01
N LEU A 306 18.51 10.38 19.74
CA LEU A 306 17.95 10.45 21.09
C LEU A 306 18.76 9.59 22.06
N PRO A 307 18.74 9.94 23.37
CA PRO A 307 19.23 9.06 24.42
C PRO A 307 18.59 7.67 24.35
N PRO A 308 19.28 6.61 24.82
CA PRO A 308 18.65 5.31 24.96
C PRO A 308 17.48 5.36 25.94
N TYR A 309 16.47 4.51 25.74
CA TYR A 309 15.46 4.32 26.78
C TYR A 309 16.07 3.60 27.97
N LYS A 310 15.52 3.81 29.18
CA LYS A 310 16.00 3.10 30.39
C LYS A 310 15.96 1.58 30.22
N SER A 311 14.95 1.05 29.54
CA SER A 311 14.83 -0.37 29.21
C SER A 311 15.94 -0.88 28.29
N ASP A 312 16.51 -0.03 27.44
CA ASP A 312 17.59 -0.39 26.52
C ASP A 312 18.93 -0.55 27.27
N VAL A 313 19.13 0.17 28.37
CA VAL A 313 20.37 0.11 29.15
C VAL A 313 20.23 -0.71 30.43
N GLN A 314 19.04 -1.22 30.74
CA GLN A 314 18.83 -2.09 31.88
C GLN A 314 19.60 -3.41 31.73
N GLU A 315 20.33 -3.81 32.78
CA GLU A 315 20.96 -5.12 32.84
C GLU A 315 19.89 -6.20 32.97
N SER A 316 19.75 -7.02 31.94
CA SER A 316 18.79 -8.13 31.89
C SER A 316 19.47 -9.49 31.96
N VAL A 317 20.76 -9.56 31.62
CA VAL A 317 21.56 -10.77 31.57
C VAL A 317 22.97 -10.43 32.03
N TYR A 318 23.35 -10.98 33.18
CA TYR A 318 24.74 -11.05 33.63
C TYR A 318 24.87 -12.17 34.66
N PHE A 319 25.50 -13.29 34.30
CA PHE A 319 25.73 -14.43 35.20
C PHE A 319 26.74 -15.42 34.61
N PRO A 320 27.48 -16.18 35.44
CA PRO A 320 28.36 -17.25 34.96
C PRO A 320 27.54 -18.40 34.34
N VAL A 321 28.08 -19.05 33.30
CA VAL A 321 27.39 -20.19 32.65
C VAL A 321 27.17 -21.34 33.64
N GLU A 322 28.17 -21.61 34.47
CA GLU A 322 28.09 -22.64 35.52
C GLU A 322 26.98 -22.32 36.52
N GLY A 323 26.14 -23.31 36.82
CA GLY A 323 25.00 -23.17 37.75
C GLY A 323 23.73 -22.54 37.17
N ASN A 324 23.72 -22.01 35.93
CA ASN A 324 22.59 -21.22 35.39
C ASN A 324 21.91 -21.84 34.16
N GLN A 325 21.92 -23.17 34.04
CA GLN A 325 21.55 -23.86 32.79
C GLN A 325 20.13 -23.57 32.28
N ALA A 326 19.16 -23.36 33.17
CA ALA A 326 17.80 -22.99 32.75
C ALA A 326 17.77 -21.63 32.02
N ARG A 327 18.52 -20.64 32.52
CA ARG A 327 18.58 -19.30 31.94
C ARG A 327 19.40 -19.28 30.65
N VAL A 328 20.46 -20.09 30.57
CA VAL A 328 21.21 -20.29 29.32
C VAL A 328 20.30 -20.89 28.24
N LYS A 329 19.45 -21.87 28.58
CA LYS A 329 18.44 -22.44 27.66
C LYS A 329 17.44 -21.40 27.16
N GLN A 330 16.91 -20.56 28.05
CA GLN A 330 16.01 -19.47 27.68
C GLN A 330 16.66 -18.50 26.68
N ILE A 331 17.92 -18.11 26.94
CA ILE A 331 18.67 -17.22 26.03
C ILE A 331 18.81 -17.87 24.66
N ALA A 332 19.21 -19.13 24.61
CA ALA A 332 19.35 -19.85 23.35
C ALA A 332 18.04 -20.00 22.57
N GLU A 333 16.92 -20.21 23.25
CA GLU A 333 15.62 -20.21 22.59
C GLU A 333 15.30 -18.86 21.96
N ALA A 334 15.65 -17.75 22.63
CA ALA A 334 15.48 -16.42 22.07
C ALA A 334 16.33 -16.18 20.81
N TRP A 335 17.53 -16.77 20.74
CA TRP A 335 18.38 -16.73 19.54
C TRP A 335 17.80 -17.43 18.31
N ARG A 336 16.76 -18.25 18.45
CA ARG A 336 16.03 -18.78 17.28
C ARG A 336 15.17 -17.73 16.58
N SER A 337 15.05 -16.54 17.17
CA SER A 337 14.19 -15.45 16.71
C SER A 337 14.92 -14.12 16.83
N ILE A 338 16.05 -14.02 16.14
CA ILE A 338 16.88 -12.81 16.02
C ILE A 338 16.08 -11.69 15.35
N GLN A 339 16.25 -10.47 15.84
CA GLN A 339 15.66 -9.28 15.23
C GLN A 339 16.77 -8.38 14.68
N ARG A 340 16.72 -8.13 13.37
CA ARG A 340 17.63 -7.22 12.70
C ARG A 340 16.93 -5.90 12.41
N LYS A 341 17.66 -4.80 12.55
CA LYS A 341 17.18 -3.45 12.24
C LYS A 341 18.26 -2.74 11.43
N GLY A 342 17.81 -1.85 10.56
CA GLY A 342 18.68 -0.98 9.77
C GLY A 342 17.84 0.05 9.05
N LYS A 343 17.94 0.12 7.72
CA LYS A 343 17.39 1.24 6.93
C LYS A 343 15.89 1.45 7.13
N ALA A 344 15.11 0.37 7.21
CA ALA A 344 13.67 0.46 7.41
C ALA A 344 13.28 1.01 8.79
N SER A 345 14.12 0.79 9.81
CA SER A 345 13.86 1.22 11.19
C SER A 345 14.46 2.57 11.55
N TRP A 346 15.62 2.91 10.96
CA TRP A 346 16.41 4.09 11.35
C TRP A 346 16.67 5.06 10.21
N GLY A 347 16.07 4.83 9.03
CA GLY A 347 16.19 5.72 7.89
C GLY A 347 17.49 5.54 7.12
N LYS A 348 17.86 6.57 6.35
CA LYS A 348 19.05 6.53 5.49
C LYS A 348 20.33 6.45 6.33
N ALA A 349 21.37 5.85 5.75
CA ALA A 349 22.69 5.81 6.37
C ALA A 349 23.18 7.23 6.67
N ASN A 350 23.46 7.48 7.94
CA ASN A 350 23.93 8.72 8.50
C ASN A 350 24.63 8.38 9.82
N ASN A 351 25.93 8.64 9.94
CA ASN A 351 26.71 8.34 11.14
C ASN A 351 26.88 9.56 12.08
N ARG A 352 25.96 10.52 12.01
CA ARG A 352 25.97 11.70 12.91
C ARG A 352 25.29 11.41 14.24
N SER A 353 25.72 12.13 15.28
CA SER A 353 24.94 12.30 16.50
C SER A 353 24.19 13.63 16.48
N PHE A 354 23.19 13.73 17.35
CA PHE A 354 22.36 14.91 17.50
C PHE A 354 22.39 15.42 18.93
N PRO A 355 22.07 16.70 19.15
CA PRO A 355 22.24 17.36 20.45
C PRO A 355 21.55 16.69 21.63
N PRO A 356 20.32 16.14 21.52
CA PRO A 356 19.71 15.44 22.65
C PRO A 356 20.52 14.24 23.14
N PHE A 357 21.15 13.51 22.21
CA PHE A 357 22.06 12.41 22.55
C PHE A 357 23.38 12.95 23.10
N ASP A 358 23.96 13.97 22.46
CA ASP A 358 25.25 14.54 22.88
C ASP A 358 25.16 15.13 24.31
N ASP A 359 24.10 15.90 24.61
CA ASP A 359 23.84 16.46 25.95
C ASP A 359 23.68 15.36 27.01
N TRP A 360 23.00 14.27 26.66
CA TRP A 360 22.85 13.11 27.54
C TRP A 360 24.19 12.42 27.80
N LEU A 361 25.01 12.25 26.76
CA LEU A 361 26.33 11.65 26.88
C LEU A 361 27.26 12.51 27.74
N SER A 362 27.23 13.84 27.57
CA SER A 362 27.99 14.77 28.42
C SER A 362 27.60 14.62 29.90
N LYS A 363 26.30 14.59 30.22
CA LYS A 363 25.83 14.35 31.60
C LYS A 363 26.26 12.98 32.13
N ARG A 364 26.30 11.95 31.28
CA ARG A 364 26.80 10.62 31.65
C ARG A 364 28.30 10.65 31.97
N VAL A 365 29.07 11.36 31.18
CA VAL A 365 30.52 11.55 31.38
C VAL A 365 30.80 12.29 32.68
N GLU A 366 30.03 13.34 32.98
CA GLU A 366 30.11 14.06 34.26
C GLU A 366 29.81 13.14 35.45
N LEU A 367 28.75 12.33 35.34
CA LEU A 367 28.32 11.42 36.40
C LEU A 367 29.33 10.29 36.67
N THR A 368 29.91 9.71 35.61
CA THR A 368 30.78 8.53 35.73
C THR A 368 32.26 8.87 35.81
N CYS A 369 32.63 10.12 35.50
CA CYS A 369 33.98 10.63 35.32
C CYS A 369 34.77 9.91 34.20
N LEU A 370 35.69 10.63 33.58
CA LEU A 370 36.64 10.03 32.63
C LEU A 370 37.78 9.34 33.38
N PRO A 371 38.42 8.33 32.78
CA PRO A 371 39.59 7.69 33.39
C PRO A 371 40.86 8.55 33.34
N PHE A 372 40.89 9.56 32.46
CA PHE A 372 42.04 10.42 32.22
C PHE A 372 41.62 11.89 32.07
N PRO A 373 42.53 12.85 32.35
CA PRO A 373 42.26 14.27 32.15
C PRO A 373 41.95 14.60 30.67
N MET A 374 41.06 15.55 30.46
CA MET A 374 40.85 16.17 29.15
C MET A 374 42.13 16.86 28.68
N ILE A 375 42.40 16.80 27.39
CA ILE A 375 43.49 17.51 26.72
C ILE A 375 42.95 18.27 25.52
N ASP A 376 43.76 19.17 24.98
CA ASP A 376 43.43 19.86 23.74
C ASP A 376 43.33 18.86 22.57
N PRO A 377 42.31 19.00 21.68
CA PRO A 377 42.14 18.10 20.55
C PRO A 377 43.32 18.12 19.57
N TRP A 378 43.65 16.96 19.00
CA TRP A 378 44.79 16.81 18.08
C TRP A 378 44.61 17.50 16.73
N TYR A 379 43.37 17.78 16.34
CA TYR A 379 43.04 18.33 15.04
C TYR A 379 42.26 19.64 15.21
N PRO A 380 42.53 20.68 14.39
CA PRO A 380 41.73 21.89 14.41
C PRO A 380 40.26 21.59 14.05
N LEU A 381 39.36 22.48 14.45
CA LEU A 381 37.99 22.48 13.94
C LEU A 381 38.01 23.03 12.50
N ILE A 382 38.31 22.17 11.52
CA ILE A 382 38.12 22.51 10.11
C ILE A 382 36.60 22.52 9.83
N GLU A 383 36.13 23.51 9.05
CA GLU A 383 34.77 23.59 8.49
C GLU A 383 34.53 22.47 7.47
N GLU A 384 34.41 21.24 7.95
CA GLU A 384 33.87 20.12 7.19
C GLU A 384 32.44 19.85 7.62
N ILE A 385 31.75 18.96 6.89
CA ILE A 385 30.42 18.47 7.22
C ILE A 385 30.38 18.05 8.70
N PRO A 386 29.57 18.70 9.55
CA PRO A 386 29.57 18.43 10.98
C PRO A 386 29.24 16.95 11.27
N SER A 387 30.06 16.32 12.12
CA SER A 387 29.78 14.97 12.64
C SER A 387 28.60 14.92 13.63
N THR A 388 28.12 16.11 14.01
CA THR A 388 27.07 16.40 14.98
C THR A 388 26.15 17.44 14.37
N VAL A 389 24.84 17.24 14.43
CA VAL A 389 23.86 18.24 13.98
C VAL A 389 23.70 19.33 15.04
N SER A 390 23.40 20.58 14.67
CA SER A 390 23.11 21.64 15.65
C SER A 390 21.71 21.51 16.28
N MET A 391 21.48 22.15 17.43
CA MET A 391 20.16 22.08 18.10
C MET A 391 19.05 22.72 17.25
N ASN A 392 19.35 23.83 16.57
CA ASN A 392 18.39 24.51 15.71
C ASN A 392 17.96 23.63 14.54
N GLU A 393 18.92 23.03 13.83
CA GLU A 393 18.66 22.08 12.74
C GLU A 393 17.86 20.86 13.23
N PHE A 394 18.19 20.31 14.41
CA PHE A 394 17.43 19.21 14.99
C PHE A 394 15.96 19.60 15.27
N LEU A 395 15.73 20.79 15.85
CA LEU A 395 14.38 21.27 16.15
C LEU A 395 13.57 21.58 14.88
N GLU A 396 14.22 22.04 13.80
CA GLU A 396 13.60 22.20 12.48
C GLU A 396 13.19 20.84 11.90
N MET A 397 14.13 19.90 11.80
CA MET A 397 13.85 18.54 11.31
C MET A 397 12.77 17.83 12.13
N LYS A 398 12.75 18.02 13.46
CA LYS A 398 11.71 17.47 14.32
C LYS A 398 10.35 18.06 14.00
N ARG A 399 10.25 19.39 13.84
CA ARG A 399 8.99 20.06 13.48
C ARG A 399 8.46 19.58 12.14
N GLU A 400 9.31 19.49 11.13
CA GLU A 400 8.94 18.96 9.81
C GLU A 400 8.44 17.51 9.90
N ARG A 401 9.15 16.65 10.64
CA ARG A 401 8.73 15.26 10.86
C ARG A 401 7.38 15.16 11.56
N ASP A 402 7.16 15.96 12.61
CA ASP A 402 5.92 15.95 13.38
C ASP A 402 4.74 16.47 12.52
N GLN A 403 4.98 17.47 11.66
CA GLN A 403 4.00 17.96 10.68
C GLN A 403 3.64 16.89 9.63
N LEU A 404 4.64 16.23 9.05
CA LEU A 404 4.43 15.15 8.08
C LEU A 404 3.68 13.96 8.71
N LEU A 405 3.94 13.65 9.99
CA LEU A 405 3.21 12.59 10.68
C LEU A 405 1.74 12.95 10.92
N ALA A 406 1.46 14.22 11.25
CA ALA A 406 0.10 14.72 11.36
C ALA A 406 -0.64 14.65 10.01
N GLU A 407 -0.02 15.11 8.93
CA GLU A 407 -0.56 15.05 7.57
C GLU A 407 -0.81 13.60 7.14
N LYS A 408 0.13 12.69 7.39
CA LYS A 408 -0.04 11.26 7.12
C LYS A 408 -1.27 10.68 7.84
N THR A 409 -1.45 11.01 9.12
CA THR A 409 -2.58 10.51 9.92
C THR A 409 -3.91 11.06 9.39
N GLU A 410 -3.93 12.33 8.97
CA GLU A 410 -5.10 12.94 8.35
C GLU A 410 -5.46 12.29 7.02
N LEU A 411 -4.45 12.02 6.18
CA LEU A 411 -4.63 11.30 4.92
C LEU A 411 -5.15 9.88 5.15
N GLU A 412 -4.62 9.14 6.13
CA GLU A 412 -5.11 7.81 6.49
C GLU A 412 -6.59 7.84 6.91
N MET A 413 -6.99 8.83 7.73
CA MET A 413 -8.40 9.03 8.09
C MET A 413 -9.26 9.39 6.88
N SER A 414 -8.74 10.21 5.96
CA SER A 414 -9.45 10.60 4.73
C SER A 414 -9.69 9.40 3.82
N VAL A 415 -8.68 8.56 3.62
CA VAL A 415 -8.79 7.31 2.86
C VAL A 415 -9.84 6.40 3.49
N ALA A 416 -9.84 6.24 4.82
CA ALA A 416 -10.84 5.43 5.52
C ALA A 416 -12.28 6.00 5.38
N ARG A 417 -12.45 7.32 5.27
CA ARG A 417 -13.76 7.95 4.97
C ARG A 417 -14.21 7.65 3.54
N VAL A 418 -13.34 7.87 2.56
CA VAL A 418 -13.65 7.61 1.14
C VAL A 418 -13.98 6.13 0.92
N GLN A 419 -13.26 5.21 1.55
CA GLN A 419 -13.55 3.78 1.48
C GLN A 419 -14.94 3.44 2.01
N ARG A 420 -15.39 4.04 3.11
CA ARG A 420 -16.76 3.86 3.63
C ARG A 420 -17.82 4.39 2.66
N VAL A 421 -17.64 5.60 2.14
CA VAL A 421 -18.58 6.19 1.17
C VAL A 421 -18.66 5.32 -0.10
N ASN A 422 -17.53 4.81 -0.59
CA ASN A 422 -17.52 3.93 -1.75
C ASN A 422 -18.25 2.59 -1.49
N GLN A 423 -18.12 2.02 -0.28
CA GLN A 423 -18.89 0.82 0.10
C GLN A 423 -20.40 1.11 0.14
N GLU A 424 -20.81 2.25 0.69
CA GLU A 424 -22.22 2.67 0.71
C GLU A 424 -22.77 2.91 -0.70
N LEU A 425 -22.03 3.62 -1.55
CA LEU A 425 -22.41 3.86 -2.94
C LEU A 425 -22.54 2.55 -3.72
N LYS A 426 -21.62 1.60 -3.51
CA LYS A 426 -21.71 0.28 -4.11
C LYS A 426 -23.01 -0.44 -3.69
N GLY A 427 -23.36 -0.41 -2.40
CA GLY A 427 -24.64 -0.97 -1.93
C GLY A 427 -25.86 -0.28 -2.55
N LYS A 428 -25.85 1.05 -2.66
CA LYS A 428 -26.93 1.81 -3.30
C LYS A 428 -27.08 1.49 -4.79
N MET A 429 -25.98 1.30 -5.51
CA MET A 429 -25.98 0.88 -6.91
C MET A 429 -26.60 -0.52 -7.05
N GLU A 430 -26.17 -1.49 -6.23
CA GLU A 430 -26.72 -2.85 -6.23
C GLU A 430 -28.24 -2.85 -5.95
N ASP A 431 -28.73 -2.00 -5.05
CA ASP A 431 -30.16 -1.87 -4.78
C ASP A 431 -30.94 -1.12 -5.86
N GLN A 432 -30.30 -0.17 -6.54
CA GLN A 432 -30.88 0.49 -7.71
C GLN A 432 -31.00 -0.48 -8.89
N ASP A 433 -29.99 -1.30 -9.15
CA ASP A 433 -30.02 -2.32 -10.20
C ASP A 433 -31.13 -3.36 -9.95
N LYS A 434 -31.33 -3.78 -8.69
CA LYS A 434 -32.47 -4.64 -8.31
C LYS A 434 -33.82 -3.99 -8.59
N ARG A 435 -33.97 -2.70 -8.29
CA ARG A 435 -35.22 -1.96 -8.55
C ARG A 435 -35.51 -1.84 -10.05
N HIS A 436 -34.50 -1.47 -10.83
CA HIS A 436 -34.62 -1.41 -12.30
C HIS A 436 -34.98 -2.78 -12.89
N ALA A 437 -34.39 -3.86 -12.38
CA ALA A 437 -34.75 -5.22 -12.81
C ALA A 437 -36.21 -5.60 -12.48
N LEU A 438 -36.73 -5.16 -11.33
CA LEU A 438 -38.14 -5.35 -10.96
C LEU A 438 -39.10 -4.52 -11.81
N GLU A 439 -38.76 -3.26 -12.09
CA GLU A 439 -39.54 -2.38 -12.97
C GLU A 439 -39.57 -2.91 -14.40
N ALA A 440 -38.44 -3.39 -14.93
CA ALA A 440 -38.38 -4.02 -16.24
C ALA A 440 -39.34 -5.22 -16.34
N LYS A 441 -39.33 -6.11 -15.34
CA LYS A 441 -40.29 -7.23 -15.28
C LYS A 441 -41.75 -6.77 -15.22
N ARG A 442 -42.04 -5.70 -14.46
CA ARG A 442 -43.38 -5.12 -14.38
C ARG A 442 -43.82 -4.55 -15.73
N PHE A 443 -42.93 -3.82 -16.40
CA PHE A 443 -43.19 -3.25 -17.72
C PHE A 443 -43.43 -4.33 -18.78
N GLU A 444 -42.65 -5.43 -18.76
CA GLU A 444 -42.89 -6.60 -19.62
C GLU A 444 -44.28 -7.19 -19.38
N MET A 445 -44.68 -7.35 -18.12
CA MET A 445 -45.99 -7.90 -17.75
C MET A 445 -47.14 -6.97 -18.18
N ASP A 446 -47.01 -5.66 -17.95
CA ASP A 446 -47.99 -4.65 -18.38
C ASP A 446 -48.10 -4.63 -19.91
N THR A 447 -46.97 -4.67 -20.63
CA THR A 447 -46.94 -4.73 -22.11
C THR A 447 -47.66 -5.97 -22.63
N ALA A 448 -47.42 -7.13 -22.02
CA ALA A 448 -48.12 -8.36 -22.38
C ALA A 448 -49.63 -8.29 -22.10
N TYR A 449 -50.03 -7.66 -20.99
CA TYR A 449 -51.44 -7.45 -20.63
C TYR A 449 -52.16 -6.52 -21.62
N TYR A 450 -51.59 -5.33 -21.90
CA TYR A 450 -52.17 -4.39 -22.86
C TYR A 450 -52.16 -4.95 -24.30
N GLY A 451 -51.15 -5.76 -24.66
CA GLY A 451 -51.13 -6.50 -25.92
C GLY A 451 -52.36 -7.40 -26.08
N LYS A 452 -52.75 -8.14 -25.03
CA LYS A 452 -53.96 -8.97 -25.03
C LYS A 452 -55.24 -8.15 -25.16
N ILE A 453 -55.35 -7.03 -24.44
CA ILE A 453 -56.51 -6.13 -24.54
C ILE A 453 -56.63 -5.56 -25.95
N SER A 454 -55.53 -5.08 -26.53
CA SER A 454 -55.51 -4.53 -27.88
C SER A 454 -55.97 -5.58 -28.90
N GLN A 455 -55.51 -6.83 -28.76
CA GLN A 455 -55.96 -7.93 -29.60
C GLN A 455 -57.47 -8.21 -29.46
N ALA A 456 -57.97 -8.23 -28.21
CA ALA A 456 -59.40 -8.43 -27.94
C ALA A 456 -60.28 -7.29 -28.48
N LEU A 457 -59.82 -6.04 -28.36
CA LEU A 457 -60.49 -4.86 -28.90
C LEU A 457 -60.51 -4.89 -30.43
N ALA A 458 -59.40 -5.28 -31.06
CA ALA A 458 -59.33 -5.45 -32.50
C ALA A 458 -60.32 -6.51 -33.01
N SER A 459 -60.49 -7.64 -32.29
CA SER A 459 -61.53 -8.61 -32.62
C SER A 459 -62.95 -8.05 -32.44
N SER A 460 -63.22 -7.34 -31.35
CA SER A 460 -64.54 -6.75 -31.10
C SER A 460 -64.91 -5.69 -32.14
N ASN A 461 -63.96 -4.84 -32.56
CA ASN A 461 -64.18 -3.86 -33.62
C ASN A 461 -64.51 -4.53 -34.96
N ARG A 462 -63.81 -5.63 -35.32
CA ARG A 462 -64.16 -6.40 -36.53
C ARG A 462 -65.58 -6.95 -36.47
N GLU A 463 -66.02 -7.46 -35.32
CA GLU A 463 -67.39 -7.93 -35.12
C GLU A 463 -68.41 -6.78 -35.22
N HIS A 464 -68.09 -5.61 -34.66
CA HIS A 464 -68.93 -4.42 -34.77
C HIS A 464 -69.09 -3.97 -36.22
N ASP A 465 -68.00 -3.93 -36.99
CA ASP A 465 -68.02 -3.55 -38.41
C ASP A 465 -68.88 -4.51 -39.23
N ILE A 466 -68.75 -5.83 -39.01
CA ILE A 466 -69.60 -6.84 -39.64
C ILE A 466 -71.08 -6.59 -39.30
N THR A 467 -71.37 -6.28 -38.05
CA THR A 467 -72.75 -6.04 -37.58
C THR A 467 -73.34 -4.76 -38.16
N LYS A 468 -72.53 -3.70 -38.24
CA LYS A 468 -72.90 -2.41 -38.85
C LYS A 468 -73.22 -2.58 -40.33
N GLU A 469 -72.42 -3.36 -41.05
CA GLU A 469 -72.67 -3.64 -42.47
C GLU A 469 -73.96 -4.44 -42.68
N ARG A 470 -74.23 -5.43 -41.82
CA ARG A 470 -75.52 -6.16 -41.82
C ARG A 470 -76.70 -5.22 -41.59
N LEU A 471 -76.60 -4.29 -40.64
CA LEU A 471 -77.65 -3.31 -40.35
C LEU A 471 -77.88 -2.37 -41.54
N ALA A 472 -76.81 -1.88 -42.18
CA ALA A 472 -76.92 -1.01 -43.36
C ALA A 472 -77.67 -1.69 -44.51
N ARG A 473 -77.38 -2.99 -44.75
CA ARG A 473 -78.11 -3.79 -45.74
C ARG A 473 -79.60 -3.90 -45.40
N ALA A 474 -79.93 -4.18 -44.14
CA ALA A 474 -81.33 -4.27 -43.69
C ALA A 474 -82.08 -2.93 -43.82
N SER A 475 -81.45 -1.81 -43.44
CA SER A 475 -82.05 -0.47 -43.58
C SER A 475 -82.35 -0.12 -45.04
N LYS A 476 -81.47 -0.49 -45.98
CA LYS A 476 -81.72 -0.27 -47.41
C LYS A 476 -82.96 -1.01 -47.90
N VAL A 477 -83.14 -2.27 -47.47
CA VAL A 477 -84.33 -3.07 -47.79
C VAL A 477 -85.61 -2.40 -47.28
N ILE A 478 -85.58 -1.86 -46.06
CA ILE A 478 -86.73 -1.14 -45.48
C ILE A 478 -87.04 0.15 -46.27
N GLU A 479 -86.01 0.90 -46.66
CA GLU A 479 -86.17 2.15 -47.41
C GLU A 479 -86.77 1.91 -48.80
N ASP A 480 -86.31 0.86 -49.50
CA ASP A 480 -86.84 0.45 -50.80
C ASP A 480 -88.32 0.03 -50.68
N GLU A 481 -88.70 -0.65 -49.61
CA GLU A 481 -90.11 -1.03 -49.35
C GLU A 481 -90.99 0.20 -49.04
N LYS A 482 -90.49 1.18 -48.27
CA LYS A 482 -91.21 2.45 -48.06
C LYS A 482 -91.46 3.20 -49.37
N ARG A 483 -90.47 3.29 -50.25
CA ARG A 483 -90.61 3.92 -51.57
C ARG A 483 -91.70 3.24 -52.40
N ARG A 484 -91.76 1.90 -52.34
CA ARG A 484 -92.80 1.11 -53.01
C ARG A 484 -94.20 1.45 -52.48
N GLN A 485 -94.37 1.58 -51.17
CA GLN A 485 -95.67 1.95 -50.58
C GLN A 485 -96.12 3.36 -50.96
N ILE A 486 -95.19 4.33 -51.00
CA ILE A 486 -95.50 5.71 -51.43
C ILE A 486 -96.00 5.72 -52.88
N LEU A 487 -95.35 4.97 -53.78
CA LEU A 487 -95.77 4.88 -55.19
C LEU A 487 -97.19 4.34 -55.32
N VAL A 488 -97.52 3.28 -54.58
CA VAL A 488 -98.86 2.68 -54.56
C VAL A 488 -99.91 3.65 -54.02
N LYS A 489 -99.56 4.47 -53.02
CA LYS A 489 -100.46 5.51 -52.49
C LYS A 489 -100.72 6.61 -53.52
N GLY A 490 -99.68 7.11 -54.20
CA GLY A 490 -99.84 8.13 -55.26
C GLY A 490 -100.78 7.69 -56.38
N GLN A 491 -100.66 6.43 -56.83
CA GLN A 491 -101.57 5.86 -57.83
C GLN A 491 -103.03 5.82 -57.38
N ARG A 492 -103.30 5.64 -56.07
CA ARG A 492 -104.67 5.70 -55.53
C ARG A 492 -105.20 7.14 -55.51
N ASP A 493 -104.38 8.09 -55.07
CA ASP A 493 -104.78 9.50 -54.94
C ASP A 493 -105.11 10.12 -56.31
N ASP A 494 -104.33 9.82 -57.35
CA ASP A 494 -104.60 10.30 -58.71
C ASP A 494 -105.94 9.77 -59.25
N ARG A 495 -106.28 8.52 -58.92
CA ARG A 495 -107.55 7.90 -59.30
C ARG A 495 -108.74 8.54 -58.58
N VAL A 496 -108.56 9.03 -57.35
CA VAL A 496 -109.56 9.83 -56.63
C VAL A 496 -109.75 11.20 -57.28
N ARG A 497 -108.67 11.88 -57.70
CA ARG A 497 -108.77 13.19 -58.38
C ARG A 497 -109.59 13.12 -59.68
N VAL A 498 -109.39 12.06 -60.47
CA VAL A 498 -110.16 11.86 -61.71
C VAL A 498 -111.66 11.78 -61.42
N LEU A 499 -112.06 11.03 -60.37
CA LEU A 499 -113.46 10.91 -59.96
C LEU A 499 -114.07 12.23 -59.48
N ILE A 500 -113.28 13.07 -58.79
CA ILE A 500 -113.73 14.41 -58.34
C ILE A 500 -114.00 15.32 -59.55
N ALA A 501 -113.09 15.35 -60.53
CA ALA A 501 -113.25 16.18 -61.73
C ALA A 501 -114.50 15.81 -62.55
N GLU A 502 -114.84 14.53 -62.65
CA GLU A 502 -116.08 14.06 -63.28
C GLU A 502 -117.35 14.59 -62.57
N TRP A 503 -117.29 14.67 -61.24
CA TRP A 503 -118.40 15.18 -60.41
C TRP A 503 -118.58 16.70 -60.58
N GLU A 504 -117.49 17.46 -60.60
CA GLU A 504 -117.52 18.92 -60.79
C GLU A 504 -118.04 19.31 -62.19
N ALA A 505 -117.72 18.55 -63.23
CA ALA A 505 -118.24 18.77 -64.57
C ALA A 505 -119.78 18.65 -64.64
N LYS A 506 -120.37 17.69 -63.92
CA LYS A 506 -121.84 17.55 -63.81
C LYS A 506 -122.49 18.74 -63.11
N LEU A 507 -121.85 19.27 -62.08
CA LEU A 507 -122.31 20.46 -61.35
C LEU A 507 -122.33 21.70 -62.25
N ARG A 508 -121.29 21.91 -63.08
CA ARG A 508 -121.23 23.05 -64.02
C ARG A 508 -122.35 23.02 -65.06
N ILE A 509 -122.64 21.86 -65.64
CA ILE A 509 -123.74 21.71 -66.61
C ILE A 509 -125.09 22.11 -65.99
N THR A 510 -125.27 21.79 -64.70
CA THR A 510 -126.52 22.13 -63.98
C THR A 510 -126.61 23.63 -63.72
N ALA A 511 -125.50 24.26 -63.34
CA ALA A 511 -125.43 25.70 -63.08
C ALA A 511 -125.59 26.57 -64.35
N GLU A 512 -125.04 26.14 -65.49
CA GLU A 512 -125.20 26.85 -66.78
C GLU A 512 -126.66 26.89 -67.23
N ARG A 513 -127.41 25.81 -67.02
CA ARG A 513 -128.85 25.77 -67.32
C ARG A 513 -129.62 26.80 -66.50
N ASP A 514 -129.31 26.93 -65.21
CA ASP A 514 -129.99 27.85 -64.31
C ASP A 514 -129.61 29.31 -64.60
N HIS A 515 -128.36 29.57 -65.03
CA HIS A 515 -127.90 30.90 -65.46
C HIS A 515 -128.58 31.37 -66.77
N TYR A 516 -128.69 30.49 -67.77
CA TYR A 516 -129.38 30.80 -69.03
C TYR A 516 -130.85 31.24 -68.81
N MET A 517 -131.52 30.64 -67.82
CA MET A 517 -132.88 31.03 -67.44
C MET A 517 -132.92 32.43 -66.83
N ALA A 518 -131.91 32.82 -66.05
CA ALA A 518 -131.81 34.14 -65.42
C ALA A 518 -131.43 35.26 -66.41
N GLU A 519 -130.51 35.00 -67.35
CA GLU A 519 -130.12 35.98 -68.37
C GLU A 519 -131.27 36.35 -69.32
N ARG A 520 -132.09 35.36 -69.72
CA ARG A 520 -133.27 35.60 -70.55
C ARG A 520 -134.23 36.62 -69.92
N ASP A 521 -134.44 36.51 -68.61
CA ASP A 521 -135.32 37.40 -67.86
C ASP A 521 -134.68 38.79 -67.62
N HIS A 522 -133.34 38.92 -67.68
CA HIS A 522 -132.64 40.21 -67.62
C HIS A 522 -132.67 40.95 -68.97
N TYR A 523 -132.39 40.26 -70.08
CA TYR A 523 -132.38 40.84 -71.43
C TYR A 523 -133.73 41.46 -71.80
N PHE A 524 -134.86 40.84 -71.42
CA PHE A 524 -136.20 41.40 -71.62
C PHE A 524 -136.41 42.76 -70.93
N ARG A 525 -135.72 43.00 -69.80
CA ARG A 525 -135.80 44.28 -69.06
C ARG A 525 -134.93 45.35 -69.68
N GLN A 526 -133.69 45.01 -70.08
CA GLN A 526 -132.74 45.92 -70.73
C GLN A 526 -133.24 46.41 -72.09
N MET A 527 -133.82 45.52 -72.92
CA MET A 527 -134.28 45.87 -74.27
C MET A 527 -135.37 46.96 -74.27
N LYS A 528 -136.30 46.92 -73.30
CA LYS A 528 -137.41 47.87 -73.17
C LYS A 528 -136.97 49.30 -72.81
N ILE A 529 -135.83 49.41 -72.14
CA ILE A 529 -135.25 50.70 -71.72
C ILE A 529 -134.42 51.29 -72.87
N HIS A 530 -133.56 50.49 -73.50
CA HIS A 530 -132.64 50.95 -74.55
C HIS A 530 -133.36 51.42 -75.82
N GLN A 531 -134.47 50.77 -76.19
CA GLN A 531 -135.25 51.11 -77.40
C GLN A 531 -135.92 52.49 -77.31
N LYS A 532 -136.18 52.97 -76.08
CA LYS A 532 -136.80 54.27 -75.84
C LYS A 532 -135.80 55.43 -75.97
N GLU A 533 -134.55 55.21 -75.56
CA GLU A 533 -133.52 56.25 -75.54
C GLU A 533 -132.82 56.41 -76.90
N VAL A 534 -132.56 55.29 -77.60
CA VAL A 534 -131.95 55.29 -78.96
C VAL A 534 -132.83 56.03 -79.97
N GLY A 535 -134.16 55.90 -79.87
CA GLY A 535 -135.08 56.64 -80.74
C GLY A 535 -134.97 58.15 -80.60
N ARG A 536 -134.71 58.64 -79.37
CA ARG A 536 -134.57 60.08 -79.10
C ARG A 536 -133.26 60.63 -79.69
N LEU A 537 -132.16 59.90 -79.56
CA LEU A 537 -130.83 60.34 -80.00
C LEU A 537 -130.60 60.18 -81.51
N GLN A 538 -131.27 59.24 -82.18
CA GLN A 538 -131.17 59.06 -83.64
C GLN A 538 -131.92 60.14 -84.42
N GLN A 539 -133.01 60.69 -83.89
CA GLN A 539 -133.79 61.69 -84.61
C GLN A 539 -133.02 63.02 -84.76
N GLU A 540 -132.42 63.52 -83.69
CA GLU A 540 -131.67 64.80 -83.74
C GLU A 540 -130.37 64.70 -84.54
N ASN A 541 -129.67 63.55 -84.50
CA ASN A 541 -128.42 63.36 -85.25
C ASN A 541 -128.66 63.24 -86.77
N THR A 542 -129.87 62.84 -87.19
CA THR A 542 -130.24 62.74 -88.61
C THR A 542 -130.45 64.13 -89.23
N GLU A 543 -131.02 65.07 -88.48
CA GLU A 543 -131.28 66.43 -88.99
C GLU A 543 -129.98 67.24 -89.15
N LEU A 544 -129.00 67.02 -88.27
CA LEU A 544 -127.67 67.66 -88.34
C LEU A 544 -126.79 67.15 -89.50
N ARG A 545 -127.12 66.01 -90.13
CA ARG A 545 -126.29 65.39 -91.19
C ARG A 545 -126.90 65.44 -92.60
N PHE A 546 -128.22 65.63 -92.75
CA PHE A 546 -128.87 65.53 -94.07
C PHE A 546 -128.79 66.75 -95.00
N ALA A 547 -128.43 67.96 -94.53
CA ALA A 547 -128.46 69.15 -95.41
C ALA A 547 -127.07 69.76 -95.72
N ALA A 548 -125.99 69.26 -95.12
CA ALA A 548 -124.63 69.72 -95.39
C ALA A 548 -123.98 69.10 -96.64
N GLU A 549 -124.47 67.99 -97.20
CA GLU A 549 -123.68 67.22 -98.19
C GLU A 549 -124.45 66.67 -99.42
N PHE A 550 -125.66 67.18 -99.74
CA PHE A 550 -126.32 66.96 -101.05
C PHE A 550 -126.51 68.27 -101.85
N ALA A 551 -125.54 69.15 -101.97
CA ALA A 551 -124.29 68.85 -102.67
C ALA A 551 -124.48 67.82 -103.79
N ARG A 552 -124.14 68.27 -104.99
CA ARG A 552 -123.64 67.39 -106.03
C ARG A 552 -124.70 66.46 -106.58
N MET A 553 -125.57 67.04 -107.39
CA MET A 553 -125.55 66.82 -108.83
C MET A 553 -126.97 67.08 -109.31
N GLU A 554 -127.21 68.15 -110.07
CA GLU A 554 -126.87 68.18 -111.49
C GLU A 554 -127.57 67.05 -112.23
N ASP A 555 -128.26 67.47 -113.29
CA ASP A 555 -128.11 66.84 -114.59
C ASP A 555 -128.45 65.33 -114.61
N GLU A 556 -129.59 64.89 -115.13
CA GLU A 556 -130.08 65.24 -116.44
C GLU A 556 -131.59 65.12 -116.47
N ILE A 557 -132.18 66.27 -116.76
CA ILE A 557 -133.50 66.47 -117.34
C ILE A 557 -133.49 65.81 -118.72
N GLY A 558 -134.49 64.97 -119.04
CA GLY A 558 -134.80 64.67 -120.44
C GLY A 558 -135.73 63.49 -120.68
N PRO A 559 -136.46 63.46 -121.80
CA PRO A 559 -137.86 63.89 -121.81
C PRO A 559 -138.82 62.92 -122.53
N SER A 560 -140.13 62.95 -122.22
CA SER A 560 -141.23 62.78 -123.19
C SER A 560 -142.62 62.69 -122.51
N VAL A 561 -143.44 63.74 -122.72
CA VAL A 561 -144.87 63.73 -123.16
C VAL A 561 -145.78 62.65 -122.55
N GLY A 562 -146.80 62.94 -121.72
CA GLY A 562 -147.88 63.95 -121.81
C GLY A 562 -149.24 63.22 -122.02
N PRO A 563 -150.43 63.85 -122.02
CA PRO A 563 -150.91 65.11 -121.44
C PRO A 563 -151.90 64.77 -120.28
N SER A 564 -152.86 65.53 -119.79
CA SER A 564 -153.67 66.62 -120.32
C SER A 564 -154.49 67.18 -119.18
N PHE A 565 -154.67 68.50 -119.27
CA PHE A 565 -155.91 69.14 -118.87
C PHE A 565 -157.09 68.41 -119.49
N SER A 566 -157.86 67.76 -118.64
CA SER A 566 -159.31 67.57 -118.65
C SER A 566 -159.64 66.85 -117.35
#